data_AF-A0A7N4PRZ1-F1
#
_entry.id   AF-A0A7N4PRZ1-F1
#
_cell.length_a   1.000
_cell.length_b   1.000
_cell.length_c   1.000
_cell.angle_alpha   90.00
_cell.angle_beta   90.00
_cell.angle_gamma   90.00
#
_symmetry.space_group_name_H-M   'P 1'
#
loop_
_entity.id
_entity.type
_entity.pdbx_description
1 polymer ?
#
loop_
_entity_poly.entity_id
_entity_poly.type
_entity_poly.pdbx_seq_one_letter_code
_entity_poly.pdbx_strand_id
1 'polypeptide(L)'
;MAYGLPRKRTVKSILRGSCYNVQEPWELAMLTKSLYDNIANIGVPLFEDIIYSCPFKINTGKRTEDTLLPTPETINAERAYELNHLRELEIQKNSAEQIQSLLKDRKFGLRRPLPPKK
;
A
#
# COMPACT_ATOMS: atom_id res chain seq x y z
N MET A 1 40.44 -4.15 15.54
CA MET A 1 39.97 -2.99 16.33
C MET A 1 38.44 -2.97 16.26
N ALA A 2 37.75 -3.41 17.30
CA ALA A 2 36.28 -3.37 17.35
C ALA A 2 35.86 -2.18 18.23
N TYR A 3 35.28 -1.15 17.61
CA TYR A 3 34.72 -0.01 18.32
C TYR A 3 33.45 -0.45 19.05
N GLY A 4 33.58 -0.79 20.34
CA GLY A 4 32.51 -1.31 21.21
C GLY A 4 31.45 -0.28 21.64
N LEU A 5 31.08 0.66 20.76
CA LEU A 5 30.00 1.60 21.04
C LEU A 5 28.65 0.97 20.64
N PRO A 6 27.68 0.86 21.56
CA PRO A 6 26.35 0.37 21.22
C PRO A 6 25.66 1.36 20.28
N ARG A 7 25.61 1.02 18.99
CA ARG A 7 24.87 1.80 18.00
C ARG A 7 23.36 1.58 18.21
N LYS A 8 22.62 2.67 18.42
CA LYS A 8 21.15 2.66 18.56
C LYS A 8 20.43 2.00 17.38
N ARG A 9 21.05 1.97 16.20
CA ARG A 9 20.53 1.32 14.99
C ARG A 9 21.59 0.37 14.44
N THR A 10 21.30 -0.91 14.47
CA THR A 10 22.07 -1.98 13.82
C THR A 10 21.38 -2.40 12.52
N VAL A 11 22.10 -3.04 11.61
CA VAL A 11 21.52 -3.56 10.35
C VAL A 11 20.30 -4.43 10.60
N LYS A 12 20.39 -5.31 11.62
CA LYS A 12 19.28 -6.13 12.11
C LYS A 12 18.06 -5.32 12.55
N SER A 13 18.27 -4.17 13.21
CA SER A 13 17.16 -3.31 13.66
C SER A 13 16.49 -2.57 12.50
N ILE A 14 17.25 -2.18 11.47
CA ILE A 14 16.74 -1.43 10.31
C ILE A 14 15.92 -2.36 9.41
N LEU A 15 16.38 -3.60 9.22
CA LEU A 15 15.75 -4.58 8.33
C LEU A 15 14.72 -5.49 9.02
N ARG A 16 14.39 -5.23 10.28
CA ARG A 16 13.50 -6.07 11.10
C ARG A 16 12.10 -6.28 10.49
N GLY A 17 11.62 -5.33 9.68
CA GLY A 17 10.33 -5.40 8.98
C GLY A 17 10.42 -5.83 7.51
N SER A 18 11.62 -6.16 7.03
CA SER A 18 11.83 -6.59 5.65
C SER A 18 11.82 -8.13 5.53
N CYS A 19 11.74 -8.64 4.30
CA CYS A 19 11.88 -10.07 4.01
C CYS A 19 13.33 -10.58 4.07
N TYR A 20 14.30 -9.72 4.37
CA TYR A 20 15.73 -10.08 4.37
C TYR A 20 16.24 -10.27 5.80
N ASN A 21 16.86 -11.43 6.06
CA ASN A 21 17.54 -11.70 7.31
C ASN A 21 19.04 -11.46 7.15
N VAL A 22 19.51 -10.29 7.57
CA VAL A 22 20.91 -9.88 7.46
C VAL A 22 21.61 -10.07 8.80
N GLN A 23 22.53 -11.03 8.86
CA GLN A 23 23.33 -11.33 10.05
C GLN A 23 24.63 -10.53 10.08
N GLU A 24 25.23 -10.37 8.90
CA GLU A 24 26.60 -9.92 8.70
C GLU A 24 26.63 -8.59 7.92
N PRO A 25 27.55 -7.65 8.18
CA PRO A 25 27.59 -6.38 7.47
C PRO A 25 27.81 -6.49 5.95
N TRP A 26 28.52 -7.53 5.48
CA TRP A 26 28.78 -7.71 4.04
C TRP A 26 27.56 -8.20 3.26
N GLU A 27 26.62 -8.88 3.91
CA GLU A 27 25.36 -9.30 3.30
C GLU A 27 24.53 -8.08 2.90
N LEU A 28 24.60 -6.99 3.69
CA LEU A 28 24.00 -5.72 3.32
C LEU A 28 24.66 -5.11 2.07
N ALA A 29 25.99 -5.20 1.96
CA ALA A 29 26.72 -4.73 0.79
C ALA A 29 26.34 -5.54 -0.48
N MET A 30 26.12 -6.85 -0.34
CA MET A 30 25.63 -7.71 -1.41
C MET A 30 24.19 -7.34 -1.82
N LEU A 31 23.30 -7.15 -0.85
CA LEU A 31 21.91 -6.75 -1.11
C LEU A 31 21.82 -5.41 -1.81
N THR A 32 22.58 -4.41 -1.34
CA THR A 32 22.64 -3.09 -1.98
C THR A 32 23.16 -3.20 -3.41
N LYS A 33 24.23 -3.95 -3.66
CA LYS A 33 24.73 -4.21 -5.01
C LYS A 33 23.66 -4.83 -5.91
N SER A 34 23.00 -5.90 -5.44
CA SER A 34 21.94 -6.55 -6.21
C SER A 34 20.76 -5.62 -6.51
N LEU A 35 20.42 -4.73 -5.58
CA LEU A 35 19.36 -3.75 -5.76
C LEU A 35 19.75 -2.72 -6.83
N TYR A 36 20.99 -2.23 -6.83
CA TYR A 36 21.48 -1.33 -7.87
C TYR A 36 21.50 -1.99 -9.26
N ASP A 37 21.98 -3.22 -9.36
CA ASP A 37 22.00 -3.97 -10.62
C ASP A 37 20.56 -4.21 -11.13
N ASN A 38 19.63 -4.55 -10.24
CA ASN A 38 18.22 -4.73 -10.58
C ASN A 38 17.57 -3.43 -11.04
N ILE A 39 17.82 -2.31 -10.36
CA ILE A 39 17.27 -1.01 -10.75
C ILE A 39 17.83 -0.55 -12.11
N ALA A 40 19.13 -0.78 -12.36
CA ALA A 40 19.74 -0.52 -13.66
C ALA A 40 19.08 -1.35 -14.77
N ASN A 41 18.77 -2.62 -14.50
CA ASN A 41 18.12 -3.52 -15.46
C ASN A 41 16.64 -3.20 -15.72
N ILE A 42 15.93 -2.64 -14.72
CA ILE A 42 14.51 -2.27 -14.86
C ILE A 42 14.34 -1.06 -15.80
N GLY A 43 15.43 -0.37 -16.17
CA GLY A 43 15.38 0.74 -17.11
C GLY A 43 14.47 1.86 -16.58
N VAL A 44 14.60 2.20 -15.29
CA VAL A 44 13.78 3.24 -14.68
C VAL A 44 14.13 4.56 -15.36
N PRO A 45 13.20 5.19 -16.10
CA PRO A 45 13.44 6.51 -16.63
C PRO A 45 13.70 7.41 -15.41
N LEU A 46 14.79 8.17 -15.41
CA LEU A 46 15.29 9.05 -14.34
C LEU A 46 16.32 8.46 -13.35
N PHE A 47 16.68 7.18 -13.38
CA PHE A 47 17.66 6.67 -12.41
C PHE A 47 19.07 7.24 -12.60
N GLU A 48 19.52 7.33 -13.86
CA GLU A 48 20.79 7.99 -14.20
C GLU A 48 20.76 9.48 -13.83
N ASP A 49 19.64 10.16 -14.07
CA ASP A 49 19.47 11.59 -13.78
C ASP A 49 19.53 11.90 -12.27
N ILE A 50 18.99 11.01 -11.42
CA ILE A 50 19.03 11.12 -9.96
C ILE A 50 20.46 10.90 -9.44
N ILE A 51 21.20 9.93 -9.97
CA ILE A 51 22.58 9.63 -9.55
C ILE A 51 23.50 10.85 -9.75
N TYR A 52 23.37 11.53 -10.88
CA TYR A 52 24.24 12.65 -11.21
C TYR A 52 23.78 13.99 -10.62
N SER A 53 22.74 14.01 -9.77
CA SER A 53 22.14 15.25 -9.24
C SER A 53 21.88 16.28 -10.34
N CYS A 54 21.56 15.80 -11.54
CA CYS A 54 21.39 16.66 -12.70
C CYS A 54 19.99 17.27 -12.58
N PRO A 55 19.82 18.60 -12.53
CA PRO A 55 18.50 19.20 -12.51
C PRO A 55 17.84 18.91 -13.86
N PHE A 56 17.05 17.84 -13.93
CA PHE A 56 16.25 17.54 -15.10
C PHE A 56 15.22 18.65 -15.24
N LYS A 57 15.28 19.37 -16.36
CA LYS A 57 14.24 20.32 -16.71
C LYS A 57 13.02 19.48 -17.05
N ILE A 58 12.09 19.35 -16.11
CA ILE A 58 10.74 18.90 -16.43
C ILE A 58 10.27 19.89 -17.49
N ASN A 59 10.21 19.44 -18.74
CA ASN A 59 9.54 20.22 -19.77
C ASN A 59 8.12 20.40 -19.22
N THR A 60 7.79 21.63 -18.83
CA THR A 60 6.42 22.04 -18.63
C THR A 60 5.80 21.96 -20.02
N GLY A 61 5.47 20.73 -20.45
CA GLY A 61 4.73 20.49 -21.67
C GLY A 61 3.58 21.47 -21.62
N LYS A 62 3.46 22.30 -22.66
CA LYS A 62 2.32 23.18 -22.80
C LYS A 62 1.12 22.26 -22.61
N ARG A 63 0.43 22.38 -21.46
CA ARG A 63 -0.77 21.60 -21.19
C ARG A 63 -1.81 22.17 -22.16
N THR A 64 -1.75 21.72 -23.41
CA THR A 64 -2.83 21.84 -24.40
C THR A 64 -3.79 20.68 -24.20
N GLU A 65 -4.08 20.37 -22.95
CA GLU A 65 -5.37 19.81 -22.60
C GLU A 65 -5.94 20.85 -21.65
N ASP A 66 -6.70 21.76 -22.24
CA ASP A 66 -7.76 22.48 -21.55
C ASP A 66 -8.74 21.42 -21.03
N THR A 67 -8.32 20.60 -20.05
CA THR A 67 -9.26 19.82 -19.26
C THR A 67 -10.03 20.87 -18.47
N LEU A 68 -11.13 21.34 -19.08
CA LEU A 68 -12.08 22.23 -18.45
C LEU A 68 -12.31 21.68 -17.05
N LEU A 69 -11.95 22.47 -16.05
CA LEU A 69 -12.23 22.11 -14.68
C LEU A 69 -13.73 21.78 -14.58
N PRO A 70 -14.11 20.75 -13.82
CA PRO A 70 -15.51 20.36 -13.72
C PRO A 70 -16.33 21.60 -13.31
N THR A 71 -17.45 21.82 -14.01
CA THR A 71 -18.31 22.95 -13.71
C THR A 71 -18.90 22.78 -12.31
N PRO A 72 -19.28 23.88 -11.62
CA PRO A 72 -19.90 23.77 -10.30
C PRO A 72 -21.16 22.89 -10.32
N GLU A 73 -21.87 22.86 -11.44
CA GLU A 73 -23.04 22.00 -11.65
C GLU A 73 -22.68 20.51 -11.66
N THR A 74 -21.61 20.10 -12.36
CA THR A 74 -21.19 18.69 -12.38
C THR A 74 -20.72 18.23 -11.01
N ILE A 75 -19.99 19.09 -10.29
CA ILE A 75 -19.55 18.80 -8.90
C ILE A 75 -20.76 18.60 -7.98
N ASN A 76 -21.78 19.44 -8.10
CA ASN A 76 -22.98 19.33 -7.27
C ASN A 76 -23.81 18.08 -7.62
N ALA A 77 -23.88 17.71 -8.89
CA ALA A 77 -24.55 16.49 -9.33
C ALA A 77 -23.85 15.23 -8.79
N GLU A 78 -22.51 15.18 -8.87
CA GLU A 78 -21.71 14.10 -8.28
C GLU A 78 -21.90 14.00 -6.77
N ARG A 79 -21.87 15.13 -6.06
CA ARG A 79 -22.12 15.16 -4.60
C ARG A 79 -23.50 14.62 -4.24
N ALA A 80 -24.54 15.00 -4.99
CA ALA A 80 -25.89 14.50 -4.75
C ALA A 80 -26.00 12.99 -5.00
N TYR A 81 -25.32 12.48 -6.04
CA TYR A 81 -25.23 11.06 -6.33
C TYR A 81 -24.54 10.29 -5.20
N GLU A 82 -23.37 10.76 -4.74
CA GLU A 82 -22.63 10.15 -3.63
C GLU A 82 -23.44 10.11 -2.33
N LEU A 83 -24.18 11.18 -2.01
CA LEU A 83 -25.06 11.20 -0.84
C LEU A 83 -26.21 10.18 -0.95
N ASN A 84 -26.71 9.90 -2.15
CA ASN A 84 -27.71 8.85 -2.34
C ASN A 84 -27.08 7.47 -2.16
N HIS A 85 -25.90 7.25 -2.74
CA HIS A 85 -25.17 5.99 -2.65
C HIS A 85 -24.82 5.63 -1.20
N LEU A 86 -24.36 6.61 -0.40
CA LEU A 86 -24.07 6.40 1.01
C LEU A 86 -25.31 6.00 1.82
N ARG A 87 -26.47 6.61 1.53
CA ARG A 87 -27.73 6.25 2.19
C ARG A 87 -28.16 4.82 1.87
N GLU A 88 -27.99 4.39 0.62
CA GLU A 88 -28.26 3.01 0.22
C GLU A 88 -27.37 2.01 0.95
N LEU A 89 -26.07 2.30 1.06
CA LEU A 89 -25.12 1.46 1.79
C LEU A 89 -25.45 1.38 3.29
N GLU A 90 -25.88 2.48 3.89
CA GLU A 90 -26.29 2.50 5.30
C GLU A 90 -27.53 1.64 5.54
N ILE A 91 -28.53 1.70 4.66
CA ILE A 91 -29.71 0.84 4.72
C ILE A 91 -29.32 -0.63 4.60
N GLN A 92 -28.44 -0.96 3.64
CA GLN A 92 -27.96 -2.33 3.45
C GLN A 92 -27.22 -2.83 4.70
N LYS A 93 -26.33 -2.01 5.27
CA LYS A 93 -25.60 -2.33 6.49
C LYS A 93 -26.55 -2.57 7.66
N ASN A 94 -27.52 -1.69 7.87
CA ASN A 94 -28.52 -1.83 8.92
C ASN A 94 -29.34 -3.12 8.76
N SER A 95 -29.74 -3.45 7.53
CA SER A 95 -30.45 -4.72 7.24
C SER A 95 -29.57 -5.94 7.51
N ALA A 96 -28.29 -5.88 7.17
CA ALA A 96 -27.33 -6.97 7.41
C ALA A 96 -27.09 -7.17 8.91
N GLU A 97 -26.98 -6.10 9.69
CA GLU A 97 -26.86 -6.15 11.15
C GLU A 97 -28.11 -6.74 11.81
N GLN A 98 -29.30 -6.37 11.34
CA GLN A 98 -30.57 -6.96 11.80
C GLN A 98 -30.67 -8.45 11.47
N ILE A 99 -30.29 -8.85 10.25
CA ILE A 99 -30.25 -10.27 9.87
C ILE A 99 -29.23 -11.00 10.75
N GLN A 100 -28.05 -10.42 10.97
CA GLN A 100 -27.02 -11.01 11.80
C GLN A 100 -27.48 -11.17 13.25
N SER A 101 -28.18 -10.20 13.84
CA SER A 101 -28.71 -10.31 15.20
C SER A 101 -29.79 -11.40 15.29
N LEU A 102 -30.73 -11.43 14.34
CA LEU A 102 -31.76 -12.48 14.25
C LEU A 102 -31.15 -13.89 14.08
N LEU A 103 -30.03 -14.01 13.39
CA LEU A 103 -29.31 -15.27 13.22
C LEU A 103 -28.46 -15.64 14.44
N LYS A 104 -27.87 -14.68 15.16
CA LYS A 104 -27.08 -14.92 16.37
C LYS A 104 -27.91 -15.59 17.48
N ASP A 105 -29.19 -15.24 17.60
CA ASP A 105 -30.10 -15.83 18.59
C ASP A 105 -30.55 -17.25 18.21
N ARG A 106 -30.34 -17.69 16.96
CA ARG A 106 -30.64 -19.03 16.49
C ARG A 106 -29.42 -19.94 16.66
N LYS A 107 -29.56 -21.00 17.46
CA LYS A 107 -28.53 -22.06 17.67
C LYS A 107 -28.26 -22.95 16.44
N PHE A 108 -28.55 -22.48 15.23
CA PHE A 108 -28.33 -23.23 14.00
C PHE A 108 -27.31 -22.47 13.15
N GLY A 109 -26.08 -22.97 13.06
CA GLY A 109 -25.10 -22.41 12.13
C GLY A 109 -23.63 -22.69 12.40
N LEU A 110 -23.25 -23.10 13.61
CA LEU A 110 -21.92 -23.68 13.78
C LEU A 110 -21.96 -25.05 13.11
N ARG A 111 -21.43 -25.14 11.88
CA ARG A 111 -21.04 -26.43 11.29
C ARG A 111 -20.25 -27.16 12.36
N ARG A 112 -20.86 -28.18 12.98
CA ARG A 112 -20.12 -29.04 13.89
C ARG A 112 -18.99 -29.64 13.05
N PRO A 113 -17.73 -29.58 13.50
CA PRO A 113 -16.68 -30.28 12.80
C PRO A 113 -17.12 -31.74 12.64
N LEU A 114 -16.97 -32.28 11.44
CA LEU A 114 -17.27 -33.68 11.17
C LEU A 114 -16.48 -34.53 12.19
N PRO A 115 -17.11 -35.52 12.85
CA PRO A 115 -16.39 -36.36 13.79
C PRO A 115 -15.25 -37.10 13.06
N PRO A 116 -14.10 -37.35 13.72
CA PRO A 116 -13.00 -38.08 13.12
C PRO A 116 -13.45 -39.49 12.73
N LYS A 117 -13.01 -39.95 11.55
CA LYS A 117 -13.26 -41.33 11.11
C LYS A 117 -12.51 -42.31 12.01
N LYS A 118 -13.22 -43.37 12.45
CA LYS A 118 -12.63 -44.51 13.15
C LYS A 118 -11.74 -45.32 12.22
#